data_AF-A0A374V8X9-F1
#
_entry.id   AF-A0A374V8X9-F1
#
_cell.length_a   1.000
_cell.length_b   1.000
_cell.length_c   1.000
_cell.angle_alpha   90.00
_cell.angle_beta   90.00
_cell.angle_gamma   90.00
#
_symmetry.space_group_name_H-M   'P 1'
#
loop_
_entity.id
_entity.type
_entity.pdbx_description
1 polymer ?
#
loop_
_entity_poly.entity_id
_entity_poly.type
_entity_poly.pdbx_seq_one_letter_code
_entity_poly.pdbx_strand_id
1 'polypeptide(L)'
;MAEKQDIPMNAFKILTNVAYLYGEATDISQGKIGRNTFLSRVLKEMNLPSSATNVIGDYDDLDSGYGYYNNSNDPSGQYAPAGTAGFFIRFRVHLDSISTTFFFPTAAGEHKLWYRVKGGVCVEFSL
;
A
#
# COMPACT_ATOMS: atom_id res chain seq x y z
N MET A 1 42.74 -7.03 17.41
CA MET A 1 41.27 -7.23 17.43
C MET A 1 40.67 -5.84 17.53
N ALA A 2 40.00 -5.36 16.49
CA ALA A 2 39.41 -4.02 16.52
C ALA A 2 38.14 -4.07 17.38
N GLU A 3 38.08 -3.18 18.36
CA GLU A 3 36.93 -3.00 19.26
C GLU A 3 35.67 -2.70 18.43
N LYS A 4 34.60 -3.47 18.68
CA LYS A 4 33.30 -3.25 18.03
C LYS A 4 32.72 -1.96 18.58
N GLN A 5 32.77 -0.88 17.80
CA GLN A 5 32.20 0.41 18.16
C GLN A 5 30.67 0.33 18.02
N ASP A 6 30.00 -0.20 19.04
CA ASP A 6 28.54 -0.10 19.14
C ASP A 6 28.19 1.37 19.39
N ILE A 7 27.45 1.98 18.45
CA ILE A 7 26.97 3.35 18.61
C ILE A 7 26.00 3.36 19.80
N PRO A 8 26.27 4.13 20.87
CA PRO A 8 25.40 4.13 22.03
C PRO A 8 23.98 4.56 21.63
N MET A 9 22.98 3.76 22.02
CA MET A 9 21.56 3.90 21.63
C MET A 9 20.97 5.30 21.91
N ASN A 10 21.58 6.05 22.83
CA ASN A 10 21.20 7.42 23.20
C ASN A 10 21.75 8.51 22.25
N ALA A 11 22.46 8.12 21.18
CA ALA A 11 23.04 9.04 20.19
C ALA A 11 22.17 9.22 18.92
N PHE A 12 21.09 8.43 18.77
CA PHE A 12 20.19 8.57 17.62
C PHE A 12 19.36 9.84 17.77
N LYS A 13 19.69 10.86 16.97
CA LYS A 13 18.81 12.03 16.80
C LYS A 13 17.59 11.61 15.99
N ILE A 14 16.40 11.95 16.47
CA ILE A 14 15.17 11.83 15.67
C ILE A 14 15.26 12.86 14.54
N LEU A 15 15.44 12.38 13.32
CA LEU A 15 15.49 13.21 12.11
C LEU A 15 14.26 12.92 11.26
N THR A 16 13.49 13.95 10.91
CA THR A 16 12.23 13.82 10.16
C THR A 16 12.42 13.85 8.65
N ASN A 17 13.54 14.38 8.16
CA ASN A 17 13.83 14.50 6.74
C ASN A 17 15.28 14.08 6.45
N VAL A 18 15.46 12.79 6.15
CA VAL A 18 16.77 12.22 5.77
C VAL A 18 16.78 11.83 4.29
N ALA A 19 17.92 11.99 3.61
CA ALA A 19 18.07 11.53 2.23
C ALA A 19 18.19 9.99 2.16
N TYR A 20 18.77 9.38 3.18
CA TYR A 20 19.06 7.95 3.25
C TYR A 20 18.75 7.38 4.64
N LEU A 21 18.35 6.11 4.68
CA LEU A 21 18.38 5.29 5.87
C LEU A 21 19.62 4.38 5.79
N TYR A 22 20.31 4.23 6.91
CA TYR A 22 21.49 3.37 7.03
C TYR A 22 21.14 2.14 7.86
N GLY A 23 21.65 0.98 7.46
CA GLY A 23 21.44 -0.28 8.16
C GLY A 23 22.62 -1.21 8.00
N GLU A 24 22.71 -2.21 8.88
CA GLU A 24 23.71 -3.27 8.79
C GLU A 24 23.26 -4.30 7.74
N ALA A 25 24.14 -4.61 6.79
CA ALA A 25 23.92 -5.65 5.81
C ALA A 25 24.21 -7.04 6.42
N THR A 26 23.76 -8.11 5.77
CA THR A 26 23.94 -9.48 6.26
C THR A 26 25.39 -9.92 6.32
N ASP A 27 26.29 -9.22 5.64
CA ASP A 27 27.74 -9.42 5.65
C ASP A 27 28.48 -8.46 6.60
N ILE A 28 27.76 -7.81 7.53
CA ILE A 28 28.29 -6.89 8.55
C ILE A 28 28.79 -5.56 7.94
N SER A 29 28.64 -5.36 6.62
CA SER A 29 28.91 -4.07 5.99
C SER A 29 27.78 -3.07 6.27
N GLN A 30 28.06 -1.77 6.08
CA GLN A 30 27.02 -0.75 6.16
C GLN A 30 26.38 -0.53 4.79
N GLY A 31 25.06 -0.73 4.73
CA GLY A 31 24.23 -0.40 3.57
C GLY A 31 23.49 0.92 3.77
N LYS A 32 23.15 1.59 2.67
CA LYS A 32 22.22 2.73 2.67
C LYS A 32 21.12 2.55 1.64
N ILE A 33 19.89 2.93 1.98
CA ILE A 33 18.75 2.97 1.07
C ILE A 33 18.23 4.41 1.00
N GLY A 34 17.97 4.90 -0.21
CA GLY A 34 17.36 6.22 -0.38
C GLY A 34 15.97 6.26 0.24
N ARG A 35 15.59 7.37 0.89
CA ARG A 35 14.29 7.53 1.56
C ARG A 35 13.13 7.17 0.62
N ASN A 36 13.13 7.71 -0.59
CA ASN A 36 12.05 7.46 -1.56
C ASN A 36 12.01 5.98 -2.00
N THR A 37 13.17 5.32 -2.09
CA THR A 37 13.27 3.89 -2.39
C THR A 37 12.79 3.03 -1.23
N PHE A 38 13.03 3.44 0.02
CA PHE A 38 12.49 2.77 1.19
C PHE A 38 10.97 2.94 1.26
N LEU A 39 10.47 4.18 1.14
CA LEU A 39 9.03 4.46 1.19
C LEU A 39 8.27 3.73 0.09
N SER A 40 8.79 3.68 -1.13
CA SER A 40 8.17 2.93 -2.24
C SER A 40 8.19 1.41 -2.03
N ARG A 41 9.02 0.90 -1.12
CA ARG A 41 8.99 -0.51 -0.68
C ARG A 41 8.03 -0.77 0.47
N VAL A 42 7.69 0.25 1.27
CA VAL A 42 6.74 0.12 2.39
C VAL A 42 5.29 0.22 1.90
N LEU A 43 5.00 1.23 1.08
CA LEU A 43 3.71 1.46 0.44
C LEU A 43 3.97 2.03 -0.96
N LYS A 44 3.74 1.22 -1.98
CA LYS A 44 4.03 1.60 -3.36
C LYS A 44 2.87 2.38 -3.96
N GLU A 45 3.16 3.40 -4.77
CA GLU A 45 2.15 3.97 -5.66
C GLU A 45 1.75 2.94 -6.72
N MET A 46 0.44 2.78 -6.92
CA MET A 46 -0.17 1.72 -7.72
C MET A 46 -1.21 2.30 -8.66
N ASN A 47 -1.30 1.71 -9.84
CA ASN A 47 -2.38 1.97 -10.78
C ASN A 47 -3.28 0.75 -10.81
N LEU A 48 -4.53 0.91 -10.37
CA LEU A 48 -5.56 -0.08 -10.62
C LEU A 48 -6.11 0.11 -12.03
N PRO A 49 -6.41 -0.97 -12.77
CA PRO A 49 -7.19 -0.91 -13.99
C PRO A 49 -8.43 -0.02 -13.82
N SER A 50 -8.60 0.94 -14.74
CA SER A 50 -9.74 1.84 -14.81
C SER A 50 -10.60 1.48 -16.02
N SER A 51 -11.45 0.46 -15.91
CA SER A 51 -12.39 0.13 -16.98
C SER A 51 -13.66 -0.53 -16.45
N ALA A 52 -14.73 -0.48 -17.25
CA ALA A 52 -15.97 -1.20 -16.97
C ALA A 52 -15.82 -2.74 -17.12
N THR A 53 -14.64 -3.23 -17.51
CA THR A 53 -14.35 -4.67 -17.73
C THR A 53 -13.39 -5.24 -16.70
N ASN A 54 -13.16 -4.54 -15.59
CA ASN A 54 -12.30 -5.00 -14.52
C ASN A 54 -12.82 -6.32 -13.93
N VAL A 55 -11.92 -7.24 -13.60
CA VAL A 55 -12.28 -8.57 -13.08
C VAL A 55 -11.77 -8.73 -11.64
N ILE A 56 -12.54 -9.45 -10.83
CA ILE A 56 -12.09 -9.89 -9.50
C ILE A 56 -10.82 -10.72 -9.69
N GLY A 57 -9.73 -10.33 -9.02
CA GLY A 57 -8.41 -10.95 -9.20
C GLY A 57 -7.34 -10.04 -9.80
N ASP A 58 -7.70 -9.05 -10.63
CA ASP A 58 -6.72 -8.26 -11.42
C ASP A 58 -5.61 -7.62 -10.59
N TYR A 59 -5.88 -7.30 -9.31
CA TYR A 59 -4.92 -6.71 -8.39
C TYR A 59 -4.70 -7.52 -7.09
N ASP A 60 -5.23 -8.74 -7.02
CA ASP A 60 -5.22 -9.55 -5.80
C ASP A 60 -3.83 -10.01 -5.37
N ASP A 61 -2.92 -10.17 -6.33
CA ASP A 61 -1.55 -10.63 -6.10
C ASP A 61 -0.52 -9.49 -6.07
N LEU A 62 -0.99 -8.24 -6.17
CA LEU A 62 -0.13 -7.07 -6.02
C LEU A 62 0.25 -6.87 -4.54
N ASP A 63 1.42 -6.25 -4.33
CA ASP A 63 1.91 -5.86 -3.01
C ASP A 63 1.06 -4.75 -2.36
N SER A 64 1.40 -4.40 -1.12
CA SER A 64 0.80 -3.25 -0.42
C SER A 64 1.10 -1.94 -1.14
N GLY A 65 0.13 -1.05 -1.17
CA GLY A 65 0.29 0.24 -1.84
C GLY A 65 -0.97 1.09 -1.84
N TYR A 66 -0.96 2.15 -2.63
CA TYR A 66 -2.05 3.12 -2.71
C TYR A 66 -2.13 3.70 -4.11
N GLY A 67 -3.25 4.33 -4.45
CA GLY A 67 -3.38 5.02 -5.72
C GLY A 67 -4.76 5.57 -5.97
N TYR A 68 -5.01 5.94 -7.21
CA TYR A 68 -6.32 6.37 -7.68
C TYR A 68 -7.05 5.21 -8.35
N TYR A 69 -8.36 5.11 -8.10
CA TYR A 69 -9.24 4.18 -8.82
C TYR A 69 -10.39 4.96 -9.44
N ASN A 70 -10.89 4.46 -10.57
CA ASN A 70 -12.06 5.00 -11.24
C ASN A 70 -12.97 3.83 -11.63
N ASN A 71 -14.08 3.70 -10.92
CA ASN A 71 -15.11 2.70 -11.14
C ASN A 71 -16.46 3.35 -11.53
N SER A 72 -16.43 4.59 -12.05
CA SER A 72 -17.62 5.38 -12.34
C SER A 72 -18.53 4.76 -13.41
N ASN A 73 -17.98 3.88 -14.25
CA ASN A 73 -18.71 3.23 -15.35
C ASN A 73 -19.11 1.78 -15.05
N ASP A 74 -18.75 1.23 -13.88
CA ASP A 74 -19.11 -0.13 -13.48
C ASP A 74 -20.30 -0.10 -12.50
N PRO A 75 -21.49 -0.58 -12.94
CA PRO A 75 -22.67 -0.63 -12.08
C PRO A 75 -22.68 -1.84 -11.14
N SER A 76 -21.83 -2.85 -11.36
CA SER A 76 -21.83 -4.08 -10.56
C SER A 76 -21.29 -3.87 -9.16
N GLY A 77 -20.33 -2.94 -9.00
CA GLY A 77 -19.66 -2.68 -7.74
C GLY A 77 -18.82 -3.85 -7.24
N GLN A 78 -18.52 -4.85 -8.08
CA GLN A 78 -17.81 -6.05 -7.63
C GLN A 78 -16.31 -5.80 -7.48
N TYR A 79 -15.72 -5.03 -8.40
CA TYR A 79 -14.29 -4.78 -8.43
C TYR A 79 -13.85 -3.68 -7.45
N ALA A 80 -14.61 -2.59 -7.40
CA ALA A 80 -14.53 -1.42 -6.54
C ALA A 80 -15.97 -0.87 -6.38
N PRO A 81 -16.25 0.16 -5.55
CA PRO A 81 -17.63 0.56 -5.31
C PRO A 81 -18.29 1.09 -6.58
N ALA A 82 -19.54 0.68 -6.84
CA ALA A 82 -20.26 0.96 -8.08
C ALA A 82 -20.42 2.46 -8.33
N GLY A 83 -20.11 2.91 -9.55
CA GLY A 83 -20.31 4.31 -9.92
C GLY A 83 -19.45 5.31 -9.13
N THR A 84 -18.32 4.87 -8.55
CA THR A 84 -17.47 5.72 -7.70
C THR A 84 -16.07 5.93 -8.24
N ALA A 85 -15.41 7.00 -7.80
CA ALA A 85 -13.99 7.24 -8.04
C ALA A 85 -13.33 7.97 -6.87
N GLY A 86 -12.05 7.72 -6.64
CA GLY A 86 -11.32 8.27 -5.51
C GLY A 86 -9.97 7.59 -5.32
N PHE A 87 -9.48 7.58 -4.08
CA PHE A 87 -8.23 6.90 -3.75
C PHE A 87 -8.49 5.55 -3.08
N PHE A 88 -7.51 4.66 -3.18
CA PHE A 88 -7.51 3.39 -2.47
C PHE A 88 -6.20 3.20 -1.70
N ILE A 89 -6.27 2.38 -0.65
CA ILE A 89 -5.11 1.88 0.08
C ILE A 89 -5.25 0.38 0.22
N ARG A 90 -4.17 -0.34 -0.08
CA ARG A 90 -4.10 -1.79 -0.08
C ARG A 90 -3.04 -2.27 0.91
N PHE A 91 -3.44 -3.27 1.70
CA PHE A 91 -2.55 -4.01 2.59
C PHE A 91 -2.52 -5.48 2.19
N ARG A 92 -1.34 -6.01 1.92
CA ARG A 92 -1.05 -7.43 1.79
C ARG A 92 -0.29 -7.90 3.02
N VAL A 93 -0.82 -8.91 3.70
CA VAL A 93 -0.14 -9.55 4.83
C VAL A 93 0.53 -10.82 4.32
N HIS A 94 1.87 -10.84 4.35
CA HIS A 94 2.67 -11.90 3.71
C HIS A 94 2.47 -13.28 4.34
N LEU A 95 2.08 -13.36 5.62
CA LEU A 95 1.92 -14.62 6.34
C LEU A 95 0.78 -15.49 5.80
N ASP A 96 -0.33 -14.90 5.38
CA ASP A 96 -1.55 -15.65 5.05
C ASP A 96 -1.96 -15.53 3.57
N SER A 97 -1.16 -14.83 2.74
CA SER A 97 -1.55 -14.41 1.39
C SER A 97 -2.87 -13.61 1.33
N ILE A 98 -3.35 -13.14 2.50
CA ILE A 98 -4.54 -12.30 2.63
C ILE A 98 -4.18 -10.88 2.22
N SER A 99 -5.11 -10.24 1.55
CA SER A 99 -4.99 -8.82 1.27
C SER A 99 -6.33 -8.14 1.31
N THR A 100 -6.31 -6.88 1.73
CA THR A 100 -7.48 -6.03 1.83
C THR A 100 -7.19 -4.72 1.14
N THR A 101 -8.08 -4.30 0.25
CA THR A 101 -8.06 -3.00 -0.40
C THR A 101 -9.23 -2.18 0.13
N PHE A 102 -8.95 -1.01 0.70
CA PHE A 102 -9.93 -0.03 1.13
C PHE A 102 -10.13 1.01 0.04
N PHE A 103 -11.38 1.37 -0.22
CA PHE A 103 -11.78 2.36 -1.21
C PHE A 103 -12.39 3.56 -0.50
N PHE A 104 -11.91 4.74 -0.90
CA PHE A 104 -12.35 6.02 -0.40
C PHE A 104 -12.84 6.85 -1.60
N PRO A 105 -14.14 6.80 -1.93
CA PRO A 105 -14.67 7.68 -2.96
C PRO A 105 -14.57 9.12 -2.51
N THR A 106 -13.92 9.93 -3.35
CA THR A 106 -13.72 11.36 -3.10
C THR A 106 -14.00 12.21 -4.32
N ALA A 107 -14.06 11.59 -5.51
CA ALA A 107 -14.21 12.28 -6.80
C ALA A 107 -15.58 12.00 -7.44
N ALA A 108 -16.19 10.84 -7.21
CA ALA A 108 -17.51 10.49 -7.73
C ALA A 108 -18.20 9.43 -6.88
N GLY A 109 -19.53 9.40 -6.94
CA GLY A 109 -20.38 8.40 -6.28
C GLY A 109 -20.65 8.71 -4.81
N GLU A 110 -21.14 7.71 -4.05
CA GLU A 110 -21.41 7.87 -2.62
C GLU A 110 -20.10 7.97 -1.82
N HIS A 111 -20.08 8.80 -0.77
CA HIS A 111 -18.90 9.02 0.09
C HIS A 111 -19.00 8.18 1.38
N LYS A 112 -18.89 6.86 1.27
CA LYS A 112 -18.78 5.92 2.39
C LYS A 112 -17.41 5.23 2.39
N LEU A 113 -17.21 4.26 3.28
CA LEU A 113 -16.03 3.41 3.27
C LEU A 113 -16.40 2.05 2.68
N TRP A 114 -15.59 1.55 1.75
CA TRP A 114 -15.72 0.21 1.22
C TRP A 114 -14.40 -0.53 1.32
N TYR A 115 -14.48 -1.86 1.30
CA TYR A 115 -13.31 -2.70 1.25
C TYR A 115 -13.53 -3.92 0.35
N ARG A 116 -12.43 -4.51 -0.11
CA ARG A 116 -12.42 -5.78 -0.81
C ARG A 116 -11.30 -6.65 -0.25
N VAL A 117 -11.62 -7.89 0.07
CA VAL A 117 -10.62 -8.92 0.39
C VAL A 117 -10.24 -9.69 -0.88
N LYS A 118 -9.03 -10.25 -0.92
CA LYS A 118 -8.56 -11.11 -2.03
C LYS A 118 -9.64 -12.14 -2.44
N GLY A 119 -9.93 -12.23 -3.73
CA GLY A 119 -10.91 -13.15 -4.32
C GLY A 119 -12.38 -12.81 -4.04
N GLY A 120 -12.64 -11.80 -3.21
CA GLY A 120 -13.98 -11.35 -2.86
C GLY A 120 -14.48 -10.19 -3.73
N VAL A 121 -15.76 -9.87 -3.56
CA VAL A 121 -16.38 -8.66 -4.11
C VAL A 121 -16.17 -7.46 -3.18
N CYS A 122 -16.27 -6.25 -3.72
CA CYS A 122 -16.28 -5.04 -2.92
C CYS A 122 -17.55 -4.97 -2.05
N VAL A 123 -17.39 -4.56 -0.80
CA VAL A 123 -18.45 -4.49 0.21
C VAL A 123 -18.38 -3.16 0.96
N GLU A 124 -19.54 -2.60 1.26
CA GLU A 124 -19.67 -1.41 2.11
C GLU A 124 -19.30 -1.76 3.55
N PHE A 125 -18.46 -0.92 4.17
CA PHE A 125 -18.13 -1.05 5.57
C PHE A 125 -19.32 -0.56 6.42
N SER A 126 -19.95 -1.48 7.13
CA SER A 126 -21.02 -1.18 8.10
C SER A 126 -20.53 -1.49 9.51
N LEU A 127 -20.89 -0.61 10.45
CA LEU A 127 -20.62 -0.75 11.89
C LEU A 127 -21.77 -1.49 12.59
#